data_AF-M9U830-F1
#
_entry.id   AF-M9U830-F1
#
_cell.length_a   1.000
_cell.length_b   1.000
_cell.length_c   1.000
_cell.angle_alpha   90.00
_cell.angle_beta   90.00
_cell.angle_gamma   90.00
#
_symmetry.space_group_name_H-M   'P 1'
#
loop_
_entity.id
_entity.type
_entity.pdbx_description
1 polymer ?
#
loop_
_entity_poly.entity_id
_entity_poly.type
_entity_poly.pdbx_seq_one_letter_code
_entity_poly.pdbx_strand_id
1 'polypeptide(L)'
;MYLLIKPLGSVVFKWGGYNSILLGGAINSGYFEPLPMPSTIYGLLKYAYIVTKLGNEAPKFKGPLLYAKSKKKQAICVHAYPLGLKCNIEGEEKDIKVEEEDFERRIGIAINRETKMTKEGYIYMEKMLDLYKLSKRILNENGETFKEEPEKYGILIETDDENAKKLDGLVAPFGGESRPAKISVEEISFKKIGKKLLASPAIIDNGDDNHVEWGNQKASISAKKIIYRLISLGFEFDKRLEIRLSLMPTVEVSKDSIGYFTDKGWGSVVEI
;
A
#
# COMPACT_ATOMS: atom_id res chain seq x y z
N MET A 1 -16.57 -5.63 5.65
CA MET A 1 -16.35 -4.36 6.39
C MET A 1 -15.06 -3.73 5.89
N TYR A 2 -14.88 -2.41 5.99
CA TYR A 2 -13.60 -1.78 5.65
C TYR A 2 -12.87 -1.23 6.88
N LEU A 3 -11.54 -1.35 6.85
CA LEU A 3 -10.64 -0.61 7.73
C LEU A 3 -9.92 0.45 6.89
N LEU A 4 -9.99 1.69 7.35
CA LEU A 4 -9.24 2.81 6.81
C LEU A 4 -8.03 3.10 7.69
N ILE A 5 -6.83 2.83 7.16
CA ILE A 5 -5.55 3.13 7.81
C ILE A 5 -5.13 4.52 7.34
N LYS A 6 -5.36 5.53 8.18
CA LYS A 6 -5.01 6.93 7.90
C LYS A 6 -3.68 7.28 8.54
N PRO A 7 -2.61 7.54 7.77
CA PRO A 7 -1.39 8.07 8.35
C PRO A 7 -1.58 9.44 8.99
N LEU A 8 -0.89 9.67 10.10
CA LEU A 8 -0.91 10.97 10.81
C LEU A 8 0.17 11.94 10.29
N GLY A 9 0.87 11.56 9.22
CA GLY A 9 1.81 12.36 8.47
C GLY A 9 2.34 11.56 7.28
N SER A 10 3.42 12.03 6.65
CA SER A 10 4.04 11.38 5.50
C SER A 10 4.50 9.96 5.83
N VAL A 11 4.40 9.02 4.87
CA VAL A 11 4.67 7.58 5.06
C VAL A 11 5.72 7.07 4.11
N VAL A 12 6.33 5.94 4.46
CA VAL A 12 7.36 5.29 3.65
C VAL A 12 6.90 3.89 3.26
N PHE A 13 6.58 3.70 1.99
CA PHE A 13 6.25 2.41 1.41
C PHE A 13 7.36 1.96 0.46
N LYS A 14 8.43 1.43 1.04
CA LYS A 14 9.56 0.89 0.31
C LYS A 14 9.27 -0.55 -0.10
N TRP A 15 9.20 -0.80 -1.40
CA TRP A 15 8.96 -2.14 -1.94
C TRP A 15 10.26 -2.92 -2.17
N GLY A 16 11.40 -2.23 -2.20
CA GLY A 16 12.72 -2.87 -2.19
C GLY A 16 13.86 -1.86 -2.35
N GLY A 17 15.05 -2.39 -2.63
CA GLY A 17 16.31 -1.66 -2.57
C GLY A 17 17.02 -1.80 -1.22
N TYR A 18 18.19 -1.21 -1.09
CA TYR A 18 18.99 -1.30 0.14
C TYR A 18 18.67 -0.12 1.07
N ASN A 19 18.59 -0.38 2.38
CA ASN A 19 18.64 0.68 3.40
C ASN A 19 19.65 0.27 4.46
N SER A 20 20.91 0.59 4.21
CA SER A 20 21.95 0.39 5.22
C SER A 20 22.92 1.54 5.11
N ILE A 21 22.93 2.36 6.15
CA ILE A 21 23.89 3.43 6.35
C ILE A 21 25.33 2.87 6.29
N LEU A 22 25.52 1.63 6.79
CA LEU A 22 26.82 0.96 6.83
C LEU A 22 27.27 0.39 5.47
N LEU A 23 26.34 -0.04 4.62
CA LEU A 23 26.67 -0.75 3.36
C LEU A 23 26.48 0.12 2.10
N GLY A 24 25.62 1.14 2.14
CA GLY A 24 25.26 1.96 0.97
C GLY A 24 25.52 3.46 1.13
N GLY A 25 26.07 3.89 2.28
CA GLY A 25 26.18 5.31 2.62
C GLY A 25 24.82 6.01 2.68
N ALA A 26 24.81 7.32 2.44
CA ALA A 26 23.61 8.17 2.55
C ALA A 26 22.60 8.04 1.40
N ILE A 27 22.87 7.18 0.43
CA ILE A 27 22.11 7.11 -0.81
C ILE A 27 20.95 6.12 -0.62
N ASN A 28 19.73 6.65 -0.66
CA ASN A 28 18.52 5.85 -0.72
C ASN A 28 18.43 5.16 -2.09
N SER A 29 18.83 3.91 -2.17
CA SER A 29 18.66 3.06 -3.36
C SER A 29 17.30 2.32 -3.35
N GLY A 30 16.33 2.82 -2.57
CA GLY A 30 15.01 2.25 -2.47
C GLY A 30 14.12 2.58 -3.68
N TYR A 31 13.26 1.65 -4.06
CA TYR A 31 12.10 1.97 -4.90
C TYR A 31 10.83 2.00 -4.04
N PHE A 32 10.02 3.03 -4.29
CA PHE A 32 8.87 3.41 -3.49
C PHE A 32 7.62 3.36 -4.37
N GLU A 33 6.51 2.96 -3.79
CA GLU A 33 5.23 2.87 -4.49
C GLU A 33 4.13 3.57 -3.68
N PRO A 34 3.04 4.01 -4.31
CA PRO A 34 2.01 4.79 -3.64
C PRO A 34 1.15 3.99 -2.67
N LEU A 35 1.14 2.66 -2.81
CA LEU A 35 0.47 1.74 -1.89
C LEU A 35 1.49 0.87 -1.15
N PRO A 36 1.24 0.50 0.12
CA PRO A 36 2.09 -0.44 0.85
C PRO A 36 2.03 -1.84 0.25
N MET A 37 3.04 -2.67 0.50
CA MET A 37 2.91 -4.10 0.22
C MET A 37 1.90 -4.75 1.19
N PRO A 38 1.23 -5.86 0.80
CA PRO A 38 0.35 -6.60 1.70
C PRO A 38 1.04 -7.02 3.01
N SER A 39 2.33 -7.36 2.97
CA SER A 39 3.11 -7.69 4.17
C SER A 39 3.23 -6.55 5.17
N THR A 40 3.29 -5.28 4.72
CA THR A 40 3.29 -4.11 5.60
C THR A 40 1.95 -3.99 6.34
N ILE A 41 0.84 -4.23 5.65
CA ILE A 41 -0.50 -4.21 6.25
C ILE A 41 -0.68 -5.38 7.20
N TYR A 42 -0.28 -6.59 6.79
CA TYR A 42 -0.30 -7.77 7.64
C TYR A 42 0.48 -7.55 8.93
N GLY A 43 1.67 -6.95 8.85
CA GLY A 43 2.50 -6.60 10.01
C GLY A 43 1.80 -5.62 10.95
N LEU A 44 1.20 -4.54 10.42
CA LEU A 44 0.39 -3.60 11.19
C LEU A 44 -0.76 -4.31 11.91
N LEU A 45 -1.55 -5.10 11.18
CA LEU A 45 -2.72 -5.76 11.73
C LEU A 45 -2.34 -6.83 12.77
N LYS A 46 -1.27 -7.60 12.52
CA LYS A 46 -0.75 -8.57 13.48
C LYS A 46 -0.32 -7.88 14.77
N TYR A 47 0.43 -6.78 14.66
CA TYR A 47 0.80 -5.96 15.81
C TYR A 47 -0.45 -5.45 16.55
N ALA A 48 -1.42 -4.89 15.81
CA ALA A 48 -2.67 -4.37 16.37
C ALA A 48 -3.45 -5.46 17.14
N TYR A 49 -3.56 -6.66 16.57
CA TYR A 49 -4.25 -7.80 17.19
C TYR A 49 -3.57 -8.26 18.47
N ILE A 50 -2.23 -8.30 18.47
CA ILE A 50 -1.44 -8.68 19.66
C ILE A 50 -1.64 -7.65 20.78
N VAL A 51 -1.46 -6.35 20.50
CA VAL A 51 -1.55 -5.31 21.55
C VAL A 51 -2.95 -5.11 22.09
N THR A 52 -3.98 -5.39 21.27
CA THR A 52 -5.40 -5.35 21.68
C THR A 52 -5.92 -6.68 22.22
N LYS A 53 -5.06 -7.71 22.30
CA LYS A 53 -5.39 -9.06 22.80
C LYS A 53 -6.53 -9.74 22.03
N LEU A 54 -6.63 -9.49 20.73
CA LEU A 54 -7.61 -10.13 19.83
C LEU A 54 -7.10 -11.46 19.26
N GLY A 55 -5.79 -11.66 19.25
CA GLY A 55 -5.15 -12.88 18.77
C GLY A 55 -3.68 -12.66 18.44
N ASN A 56 -3.02 -13.73 18.00
CA ASN A 56 -1.60 -13.69 17.60
C ASN A 56 -1.38 -13.59 16.08
N GLU A 57 -2.44 -13.70 15.29
CA GLU A 57 -2.40 -13.56 13.83
C GLU A 57 -3.30 -12.43 13.36
N ALA A 58 -2.92 -11.82 12.24
CA ALA A 58 -3.73 -10.81 11.58
C ALA A 58 -4.99 -11.43 10.96
N PRO A 59 -6.09 -10.68 10.84
CA PRO A 59 -7.28 -11.14 10.14
C PRO A 59 -6.99 -11.24 8.64
N LYS A 60 -7.81 -12.04 7.96
CA LYS A 60 -7.82 -12.06 6.51
C LYS A 60 -8.28 -10.69 5.96
N PHE A 61 -7.63 -10.23 4.90
CA PHE A 61 -8.03 -8.98 4.25
C PHE A 61 -7.80 -8.98 2.74
N LYS A 62 -8.52 -8.09 2.04
CA LYS A 62 -8.29 -7.72 0.64
C LYS A 62 -7.84 -6.27 0.53
N GLY A 63 -6.95 -5.98 -0.41
CA GLY A 63 -6.39 -4.66 -0.67
C GLY A 63 -4.89 -4.76 -0.98
N PRO A 64 -4.12 -3.67 -0.94
CA PRO A 64 -4.53 -2.31 -0.54
C PRO A 64 -5.30 -1.56 -1.62
N LEU A 65 -6.11 -0.60 -1.18
CA LEU A 65 -6.69 0.45 -2.02
C LEU A 65 -6.30 1.81 -1.45
N LEU A 66 -6.15 2.83 -2.29
CA LEU A 66 -6.16 4.22 -1.81
C LEU A 66 -7.61 4.69 -1.74
N TYR A 67 -7.99 5.26 -0.61
CA TYR A 67 -9.30 5.89 -0.43
C TYR A 67 -9.14 7.37 -0.16
N ALA A 68 -9.99 8.19 -0.78
CA ALA A 68 -10.12 9.60 -0.49
C ALA A 68 -11.60 10.02 -0.60
N LYS A 69 -12.07 10.84 0.32
CA LYS A 69 -13.42 11.40 0.32
C LYS A 69 -13.41 12.84 0.81
N SER A 70 -14.11 13.70 0.07
CA SER A 70 -14.51 15.04 0.47
C SER A 70 -16.03 15.09 0.70
N LYS A 71 -16.57 16.29 0.89
CA LYS A 71 -18.01 16.54 1.00
C LYS A 71 -18.79 16.13 -0.25
N LYS A 72 -18.18 16.21 -1.42
CA LYS A 72 -18.86 16.00 -2.71
C LYS A 72 -18.36 14.81 -3.51
N LYS A 73 -17.14 14.36 -3.25
CA LYS A 73 -16.46 13.37 -4.06
C LYS A 73 -15.85 12.27 -3.23
N GLN A 74 -15.80 11.10 -3.83
CA GLN A 74 -15.18 9.91 -3.32
C GLN A 74 -14.35 9.27 -4.43
N ALA A 75 -13.13 8.88 -4.08
CA ALA A 75 -12.21 8.20 -4.96
C ALA A 75 -11.72 6.91 -4.28
N ILE A 76 -11.70 5.83 -5.05
CA ILE A 76 -11.07 4.57 -4.69
C ILE A 76 -10.10 4.21 -5.80
N CYS A 77 -8.84 3.96 -5.44
CA CYS A 77 -7.80 3.64 -6.41
C CYS A 77 -7.11 2.33 -6.12
N VAL A 78 -6.87 1.56 -7.17
CA VAL A 78 -5.97 0.41 -7.18
C VAL A 78 -4.58 0.84 -7.65
N HIS A 79 -3.55 0.12 -7.24
CA HIS A 79 -2.18 0.38 -7.70
C HIS A 79 -2.05 0.05 -9.19
N ALA A 80 -1.52 0.99 -9.97
CA ALA A 80 -1.08 0.79 -11.35
C ALA A 80 0.44 0.85 -11.39
N TYR A 81 1.08 -0.32 -11.36
CA TYR A 81 2.53 -0.37 -11.25
C TYR A 81 3.22 0.02 -12.57
N PRO A 82 4.32 0.81 -12.54
CA PRO A 82 4.91 1.50 -11.38
C PRO A 82 4.36 2.92 -11.15
N LEU A 83 4.38 3.39 -9.90
CA LEU A 83 4.09 4.77 -9.50
C LEU A 83 2.75 5.33 -10.03
N GLY A 84 1.78 4.49 -10.35
CA GLY A 84 0.48 4.88 -10.84
C GLY A 84 -0.66 4.41 -9.95
N LEU A 85 -1.81 5.00 -10.15
CA LEU A 85 -3.07 4.64 -9.52
C LEU A 85 -4.14 4.61 -10.61
N LYS A 86 -4.93 3.56 -10.65
CA LYS A 86 -6.17 3.52 -11.43
C LYS A 86 -7.32 3.77 -10.48
N CYS A 87 -7.95 4.94 -10.63
CA CYS A 87 -8.95 5.46 -9.72
C CYS A 87 -10.34 5.38 -10.33
N ASN A 88 -11.30 4.95 -9.52
CA ASN A 88 -12.71 5.23 -9.71
C ASN A 88 -13.07 6.47 -8.88
N ILE A 89 -13.41 7.57 -9.57
CA ILE A 89 -13.85 8.82 -8.97
C ILE A 89 -15.32 9.03 -9.36
N GLU A 90 -16.23 8.82 -8.41
CA GLU A 90 -17.69 8.95 -8.64
C GLU A 90 -18.25 8.12 -9.84
N GLY A 91 -17.64 6.95 -10.11
CA GLY A 91 -18.00 6.07 -11.22
C GLY A 91 -17.28 6.37 -12.53
N GLU A 92 -16.32 7.30 -12.53
CA GLU A 92 -15.44 7.56 -13.68
C GLU A 92 -14.04 6.98 -13.45
N GLU A 93 -13.53 6.23 -14.43
CA GLU A 93 -12.16 5.71 -14.40
C GLU A 93 -11.16 6.82 -14.80
N LYS A 94 -10.13 6.99 -13.97
CA LYS A 94 -9.01 7.91 -14.21
C LYS A 94 -7.69 7.22 -13.88
N ASP A 95 -6.73 7.32 -14.78
CA ASP A 95 -5.34 6.91 -14.52
C ASP A 95 -4.57 8.11 -13.96
N ILE A 96 -4.04 7.98 -12.74
CA ILE A 96 -3.30 9.03 -12.04
C ILE A 96 -1.87 8.58 -11.82
N LYS A 97 -0.91 9.37 -12.31
CA LYS A 97 0.50 9.13 -12.07
C LYS A 97 0.95 9.85 -10.79
N VAL A 98 1.67 9.15 -9.93
CA VAL A 98 2.26 9.70 -8.71
C VAL A 98 3.60 10.31 -9.08
N GLU A 99 3.74 11.61 -8.81
CA GLU A 99 4.87 12.42 -9.24
C GLU A 99 5.79 12.72 -8.06
N GLU A 100 7.02 13.17 -8.34
CA GLU A 100 8.00 13.53 -7.29
C GLU A 100 7.46 14.55 -6.28
N GLU A 101 6.57 15.44 -6.72
CA GLU A 101 5.95 16.46 -5.89
C GLU A 101 5.04 15.87 -4.80
N ASP A 102 4.50 14.67 -4.98
CA ASP A 102 3.70 13.99 -3.95
C ASP A 102 4.55 13.46 -2.80
N PHE A 103 5.88 13.49 -2.96
CA PHE A 103 6.82 13.02 -1.96
C PHE A 103 7.58 14.17 -1.29
N GLU A 104 7.75 14.05 0.00
CA GLU A 104 8.69 14.83 0.79
C GLU A 104 10.04 14.12 0.85
N ARG A 105 11.11 14.89 0.66
CA ARG A 105 12.47 14.41 0.88
C ARG A 105 12.95 14.89 2.23
N ARG A 106 13.37 13.96 3.08
CA ARG A 106 13.89 14.25 4.42
C ARG A 106 15.32 13.76 4.52
N ILE A 107 16.21 14.57 5.08
CA ILE A 107 17.59 14.19 5.37
C ILE A 107 17.72 14.06 6.88
N GLY A 108 18.22 12.92 7.34
CA GLY A 108 18.48 12.64 8.75
C GLY A 108 19.95 12.40 9.01
N ILE A 109 20.38 12.69 10.23
CA ILE A 109 21.73 12.41 10.73
C ILE A 109 21.65 11.71 12.08
N ALA A 110 22.66 10.90 12.41
CA ALA A 110 22.84 10.40 13.77
C ALA A 110 23.83 11.28 14.53
N ILE A 111 23.49 11.65 15.77
CA ILE A 111 24.32 12.49 16.64
C ILE A 111 24.97 11.61 17.71
N ASN A 112 26.28 11.78 17.92
CA ASN A 112 26.97 11.21 19.07
C ASN A 112 26.53 11.97 20.34
N ARG A 113 25.99 11.25 21.33
CA ARG A 113 25.43 11.86 22.55
C ARG A 113 26.46 12.60 23.39
N GLU A 114 27.72 12.16 23.37
CA GLU A 114 28.81 12.72 24.17
C GLU A 114 29.38 13.96 23.49
N THR A 115 29.85 13.82 22.24
CA THR A 115 30.53 14.91 21.53
C THR A 115 29.58 15.93 20.91
N LYS A 116 28.27 15.61 20.84
CA LYS A 116 27.25 16.38 20.09
C LYS A 116 27.56 16.56 18.60
N MET A 117 28.52 15.80 18.07
CA MET A 117 28.88 15.82 16.67
C MET A 117 28.09 14.75 15.88
N THR A 118 27.93 14.98 14.58
CA THR A 118 27.41 13.96 13.66
C THR A 118 28.33 12.74 13.65
N LYS A 119 27.74 11.55 13.74
CA LYS A 119 28.48 10.30 13.56
C LYS A 119 28.90 10.19 12.10
N GLU A 120 30.19 9.97 11.87
CA GLU A 120 30.76 9.84 10.53
C GLU A 120 30.06 8.72 9.74
N GLY A 121 29.62 9.04 8.52
CA GLY A 121 28.88 8.12 7.65
C GLY A 121 27.39 7.97 7.97
N TYR A 122 26.89 8.46 9.10
CA TYR A 122 25.48 8.35 9.51
C TYR A 122 24.64 9.54 9.06
N ILE A 123 24.63 9.77 7.76
CA ILE A 123 23.66 10.65 7.09
C ILE A 123 22.80 9.77 6.18
N TYR A 124 21.49 10.01 6.14
CA TYR A 124 20.57 9.27 5.30
C TYR A 124 19.51 10.21 4.71
N MET A 125 18.92 9.80 3.60
CA MET A 125 17.81 10.50 2.96
C MET A 125 16.63 9.56 2.83
N GLU A 126 15.43 10.02 3.14
CA GLU A 126 14.20 9.25 2.98
C GLU A 126 13.20 9.98 2.08
N LYS A 127 12.51 9.20 1.24
CA LYS A 127 11.44 9.68 0.36
C LYS A 127 10.10 9.27 0.96
N MET A 128 9.37 10.23 1.51
CA MET A 128 8.11 9.99 2.22
C MET A 128 6.94 10.48 1.38
N LEU A 129 5.94 9.64 1.16
CA LEU A 129 4.71 10.01 0.46
C LEU A 129 3.78 10.81 1.37
N ASP A 130 3.32 11.96 0.91
CA ASP A 130 2.25 12.71 1.57
C ASP A 130 0.90 12.26 0.99
N LEU A 131 0.23 11.35 1.69
CA LEU A 131 -1.08 10.86 1.28
C LEU A 131 -2.18 11.93 1.31
N TYR A 132 -2.07 12.96 2.16
CA TYR A 132 -3.05 14.04 2.17
C TYR A 132 -2.92 14.87 0.89
N LYS A 133 -1.69 15.26 0.53
CA LYS A 133 -1.40 15.97 -0.72
C LYS A 133 -1.86 15.17 -1.94
N LEU A 134 -1.51 13.88 -2.00
CA LEU A 134 -1.93 13.01 -3.09
C LEU A 134 -3.46 12.88 -3.16
N SER A 135 -4.13 12.63 -2.04
CA SER A 135 -5.60 12.52 -1.98
C SER A 135 -6.29 13.80 -2.41
N LYS A 136 -5.76 14.95 -2.00
CA LYS A 136 -6.26 16.27 -2.41
C LYS A 136 -6.13 16.44 -3.92
N ARG A 137 -5.00 16.06 -4.52
CA ARG A 137 -4.82 16.13 -5.97
C ARG A 137 -5.83 15.25 -6.70
N ILE A 138 -5.97 13.99 -6.27
CA ILE A 138 -6.92 13.03 -6.85
C ILE A 138 -8.36 13.58 -6.85
N LEU A 139 -8.82 14.13 -5.74
CA LEU A 139 -10.19 14.68 -5.64
C LEU A 139 -10.40 15.94 -6.51
N ASN A 140 -9.33 16.62 -6.89
CA ASN A 140 -9.34 17.87 -7.65
C ASN A 140 -8.89 17.72 -9.11
N GLU A 141 -8.69 16.49 -9.60
CA GLU A 141 -8.15 16.23 -10.95
C GLU A 141 -8.98 16.89 -12.06
N ASN A 142 -10.30 17.04 -11.87
CA ASN A 142 -11.19 17.64 -12.87
C ASN A 142 -11.20 19.19 -12.88
N GLY A 143 -10.28 19.86 -12.15
CA GLY A 143 -10.05 21.31 -12.30
C GLY A 143 -11.22 22.20 -11.90
N GLU A 144 -12.07 21.75 -10.97
CA GLU A 144 -13.22 22.53 -10.50
C GLU A 144 -12.82 23.86 -9.85
N THR A 145 -13.69 24.86 -9.99
CA THR A 145 -13.50 26.21 -9.44
C THR A 145 -13.33 26.23 -7.92
N PHE A 146 -13.90 25.24 -7.23
CA PHE A 146 -13.75 25.04 -5.79
C PHE A 146 -12.86 23.82 -5.53
N LYS A 147 -11.76 24.03 -4.81
CA LYS A 147 -10.87 22.94 -4.41
C LYS A 147 -11.49 22.15 -3.27
N GLU A 148 -11.70 20.87 -3.48
CA GLU A 148 -12.17 19.91 -2.49
C GLU A 148 -11.04 19.58 -1.50
N GLU A 149 -11.38 19.50 -0.22
CA GLU A 149 -10.47 19.08 0.84
C GLU A 149 -10.77 17.64 1.27
N PRO A 150 -9.76 16.76 1.39
CA PRO A 150 -9.97 15.40 1.90
C PRO A 150 -10.44 15.41 3.37
N GLU A 151 -11.66 14.95 3.63
CA GLU A 151 -12.19 14.71 4.99
C GLU A 151 -11.74 13.35 5.52
N LYS A 152 -11.78 12.33 4.64
CA LYS A 152 -11.26 10.98 4.92
C LYS A 152 -10.28 10.60 3.83
N TYR A 153 -9.14 10.04 4.22
CA TYR A 153 -8.16 9.50 3.30
C TYR A 153 -7.27 8.47 3.98
N GLY A 154 -6.65 7.60 3.20
CA GLY A 154 -5.71 6.60 3.70
C GLY A 154 -5.68 5.33 2.85
N ILE A 155 -5.10 4.30 3.43
CA ILE A 155 -5.06 2.96 2.84
C ILE A 155 -6.29 2.20 3.32
N LEU A 156 -7.09 1.74 2.37
CA LEU A 156 -8.32 1.01 2.63
C LEU A 156 -8.10 -0.48 2.39
N ILE A 157 -8.61 -1.29 3.31
CA ILE A 157 -8.67 -2.74 3.18
C ILE A 157 -10.04 -3.26 3.55
N GLU A 158 -10.45 -4.34 2.91
CA GLU A 158 -11.67 -5.08 3.22
C GLU A 158 -11.33 -6.27 4.12
N THR A 159 -12.11 -6.48 5.18
CA THR A 159 -12.02 -7.67 6.04
C THR A 159 -13.42 -8.14 6.46
N ASP A 160 -13.54 -9.43 6.69
CA ASP A 160 -14.72 -10.13 7.21
C ASP A 160 -14.60 -10.46 8.71
N ASP A 161 -13.47 -10.15 9.36
CA ASP A 161 -13.29 -10.40 10.79
C ASP A 161 -14.01 -9.33 11.64
N GLU A 162 -15.07 -9.75 12.32
CA GLU A 162 -15.84 -8.92 13.24
C GLU A 162 -15.00 -8.38 14.42
N ASN A 163 -13.95 -9.08 14.85
CA ASN A 163 -13.04 -8.59 15.89
C ASN A 163 -12.27 -7.34 15.43
N ALA A 164 -12.07 -7.16 14.12
CA ALA A 164 -11.40 -5.98 13.59
C ALA A 164 -12.14 -4.68 13.92
N LYS A 165 -13.44 -4.74 14.28
CA LYS A 165 -14.20 -3.57 14.79
C LYS A 165 -13.57 -2.96 16.04
N LYS A 166 -12.92 -3.79 16.88
CA LYS A 166 -12.24 -3.34 18.11
C LYS A 166 -10.94 -2.58 17.83
N LEU A 167 -10.48 -2.52 16.58
CA LEU A 167 -9.34 -1.70 16.17
C LEU A 167 -9.70 -0.24 15.90
N ASP A 168 -11.00 0.12 15.91
CA ASP A 168 -11.43 1.49 15.65
C ASP A 168 -10.76 2.47 16.63
N GLY A 169 -10.13 3.49 16.08
CA GLY A 169 -9.42 4.51 16.85
C GLY A 169 -7.97 4.17 17.22
N LEU A 170 -7.51 2.93 17.02
CA LEU A 170 -6.15 2.51 17.38
C LEU A 170 -5.10 3.28 16.56
N VAL A 171 -4.06 3.78 17.24
CA VAL A 171 -2.89 4.36 16.61
C VAL A 171 -1.71 3.39 16.73
N ALA A 172 -1.09 3.05 15.60
CA ALA A 172 -0.01 2.08 15.54
C ALA A 172 1.03 2.47 14.45
N PRO A 173 2.27 1.97 14.53
CA PRO A 173 3.28 2.23 13.51
C PRO A 173 2.94 1.54 12.19
N PHE A 174 3.02 2.27 11.08
CA PHE A 174 2.66 1.81 9.74
C PHE A 174 3.67 2.27 8.68
N GLY A 175 4.23 1.32 7.93
CA GLY A 175 5.28 1.57 6.95
C GLY A 175 6.67 1.65 7.59
N GLY A 176 7.63 2.22 6.85
CA GLY A 176 8.99 2.48 7.33
C GLY A 176 9.04 3.63 8.35
N GLU A 177 10.21 3.84 8.97
CA GLU A 177 10.49 5.00 9.84
C GLU A 177 9.51 5.21 11.01
N SER A 178 8.89 4.13 11.51
CA SER A 178 7.95 4.13 12.65
C SER A 178 6.85 5.18 12.56
N ARG A 179 6.35 5.45 11.34
CA ARG A 179 5.35 6.49 11.10
C ARG A 179 4.00 6.09 11.69
N PRO A 180 3.33 6.94 12.48
CA PRO A 180 2.06 6.58 13.11
C PRO A 180 0.90 6.67 12.12
N ALA A 181 -0.02 5.69 12.19
CA ALA A 181 -1.30 5.72 11.49
C ALA A 181 -2.44 5.36 12.44
N LYS A 182 -3.60 5.96 12.21
CA LYS A 182 -4.85 5.67 12.90
C LYS A 182 -5.67 4.69 12.05
N ILE A 183 -6.16 3.63 12.68
CA ILE A 183 -7.12 2.70 12.08
C ILE A 183 -8.53 3.19 12.43
N SER A 184 -9.38 3.28 11.42
CA SER A 184 -10.81 3.54 11.59
C SER A 184 -11.63 2.47 10.89
N VAL A 185 -12.78 2.12 11.46
CA VAL A 185 -13.77 1.27 10.80
C VAL A 185 -14.68 2.13 9.93
N GLU A 186 -14.89 1.71 8.69
CA GLU A 186 -15.67 2.47 7.73
C GLU A 186 -16.69 1.57 7.00
N GLU A 187 -17.90 2.09 6.84
CA GLU A 187 -18.89 1.56 5.91
C GLU A 187 -18.84 2.39 4.64
N ILE A 188 -18.29 1.79 3.58
CA ILE A 188 -18.05 2.47 2.31
C ILE A 188 -18.96 1.88 1.25
N SER A 189 -19.75 2.75 0.63
CA SER A 189 -20.47 2.47 -0.60
C SER A 189 -19.90 3.36 -1.70
N PHE A 190 -19.76 2.81 -2.90
CA PHE A 190 -19.29 3.54 -4.08
C PHE A 190 -19.91 2.95 -5.34
N LYS A 191 -20.02 3.79 -6.37
CA LYS A 191 -20.53 3.37 -7.67
C LYS A 191 -19.46 2.58 -8.40
N LYS A 192 -19.64 1.27 -8.49
CA LYS A 192 -18.70 0.37 -9.20
C LYS A 192 -18.72 0.60 -10.71
N ILE A 193 -17.56 0.51 -11.35
CA ILE A 193 -17.40 0.49 -12.83
C ILE A 193 -17.41 -0.93 -13.41
N GLY A 194 -17.42 -1.96 -12.56
CA GLY A 194 -17.61 -3.36 -12.94
C GLY A 194 -16.34 -4.06 -13.42
N LYS A 195 -15.15 -3.53 -13.06
CA LYS A 195 -13.86 -4.11 -13.46
C LYS A 195 -13.21 -4.84 -12.30
N LYS A 196 -12.92 -6.13 -12.49
CA LYS A 196 -12.14 -6.95 -11.55
C LYS A 196 -10.65 -6.74 -11.78
N LEU A 197 -10.02 -5.98 -10.90
CA LEU A 197 -8.61 -5.62 -11.01
C LEU A 197 -7.79 -6.21 -9.87
N LEU A 198 -6.58 -6.64 -10.20
CA LEU A 198 -5.56 -7.00 -9.24
C LEU A 198 -5.09 -5.75 -8.48
N ALA A 199 -5.41 -5.66 -7.18
CA ALA A 199 -5.09 -4.53 -6.30
C ALA A 199 -3.70 -4.61 -5.67
N SER A 200 -3.18 -5.82 -5.51
CA SER A 200 -1.89 -6.11 -4.86
C SER A 200 -1.11 -7.13 -5.67
N PRO A 201 0.24 -7.16 -5.57
CA PRO A 201 1.02 -8.18 -6.27
C PRO A 201 0.52 -9.60 -5.95
N ALA A 202 0.41 -10.46 -6.96
CA ALA A 202 0.04 -11.86 -6.76
C ALA A 202 1.28 -12.74 -6.81
N ILE A 203 1.49 -13.55 -5.77
CA ILE A 203 2.61 -14.49 -5.71
C ILE A 203 2.27 -15.73 -6.55
N ILE A 204 3.07 -16.01 -7.58
CA ILE A 204 2.79 -17.06 -8.58
C ILE A 204 4.02 -17.90 -8.85
N ASP A 205 3.83 -19.06 -9.49
CA ASP A 205 4.93 -19.92 -9.93
C ASP A 205 5.39 -19.55 -11.35
N ASN A 206 4.46 -19.26 -12.25
CA ASN A 206 4.74 -18.86 -13.63
C ASN A 206 3.58 -18.04 -14.24
N GLY A 207 3.85 -17.32 -15.33
CA GLY A 207 2.85 -16.57 -16.07
C GLY A 207 3.30 -16.17 -17.49
N ASP A 208 2.32 -15.94 -18.36
CA ASP A 208 2.47 -15.42 -19.71
C ASP A 208 1.59 -14.16 -19.91
N ASP A 209 1.35 -13.74 -21.15
CA ASP A 209 0.56 -12.54 -21.44
C ASP A 209 -0.96 -12.73 -21.28
N ASN A 210 -1.43 -13.96 -21.07
CA ASN A 210 -2.85 -14.31 -21.01
C ASN A 210 -3.23 -15.09 -19.75
N HIS A 211 -2.27 -15.73 -19.09
CA HIS A 211 -2.53 -16.57 -17.92
C HIS A 211 -1.42 -16.52 -16.87
N VAL A 212 -1.80 -16.84 -15.64
CA VAL A 212 -0.87 -17.09 -14.53
C VAL A 212 -1.23 -18.38 -13.81
N GLU A 213 -0.22 -19.03 -13.25
CA GLU A 213 -0.30 -20.36 -12.64
C GLU A 213 0.36 -20.37 -11.25
N TRP A 214 -0.28 -21.04 -10.29
CA TRP A 214 0.24 -21.26 -8.95
C TRP A 214 -0.31 -22.58 -8.38
N GLY A 215 0.59 -23.48 -7.99
CA GLY A 215 0.23 -24.85 -7.62
C GLY A 215 -0.54 -25.51 -8.75
N ASN A 216 -1.73 -26.03 -8.46
CA ASN A 216 -2.62 -26.63 -9.46
C ASN A 216 -3.70 -25.65 -9.97
N GLN A 217 -3.53 -24.35 -9.74
CA GLN A 217 -4.49 -23.33 -10.14
C GLN A 217 -3.97 -22.48 -11.30
N LYS A 218 -4.91 -22.05 -12.16
CA LYS A 218 -4.69 -21.12 -13.26
C LYS A 218 -5.72 -20.01 -13.25
N ALA A 219 -5.37 -18.83 -13.73
CA ALA A 219 -6.29 -17.73 -14.00
C ALA A 219 -5.97 -17.07 -15.34
N SER A 220 -7.01 -16.62 -16.04
CA SER A 220 -6.82 -15.75 -17.19
C SER A 220 -6.61 -14.31 -16.73
N ILE A 221 -5.75 -13.61 -17.44
CA ILE A 221 -5.37 -12.23 -17.18
C ILE A 221 -5.45 -11.39 -18.47
N SER A 222 -5.71 -10.10 -18.34
CA SER A 222 -5.73 -9.15 -19.45
C SER A 222 -5.28 -7.78 -18.99
N ALA A 223 -4.34 -7.16 -19.72
CA ALA A 223 -3.95 -5.78 -19.52
C ALA A 223 -3.25 -5.24 -20.77
N LYS A 224 -3.19 -3.91 -20.92
CA LYS A 224 -2.35 -3.27 -21.95
C LYS A 224 -0.86 -3.58 -21.76
N LYS A 225 -0.43 -3.80 -20.52
CA LYS A 225 0.95 -4.11 -20.15
C LYS A 225 0.94 -5.01 -18.92
N ILE A 226 1.54 -6.19 -19.06
CA ILE A 226 1.73 -7.14 -17.97
C ILE A 226 3.15 -7.02 -17.47
N ILE A 227 3.31 -6.96 -16.15
CA ILE A 227 4.62 -6.80 -15.51
C ILE A 227 4.77 -7.88 -14.45
N TYR A 228 5.88 -8.60 -14.55
CA TYR A 228 6.32 -9.56 -13.55
C TYR A 228 7.56 -9.02 -12.83
N ARG A 229 7.66 -9.25 -11.53
CA ARG A 229 8.83 -8.89 -10.73
C ARG A 229 9.15 -9.98 -9.72
N LEU A 230 10.43 -10.11 -9.40
CA LEU A 230 10.87 -10.77 -8.17
C LEU A 230 10.77 -9.76 -7.02
N ILE A 231 9.88 -10.02 -6.06
CA ILE A 231 9.67 -9.17 -4.90
C ILE A 231 9.95 -9.94 -3.61
N SER A 232 10.48 -9.25 -2.60
CA SER A 232 10.63 -9.82 -1.27
C SER A 232 9.30 -9.79 -0.55
N LEU A 233 8.94 -10.86 0.16
CA LEU A 233 7.71 -10.89 0.94
C LEU A 233 7.76 -9.98 2.19
N GLY A 234 8.87 -9.27 2.41
CA GLY A 234 9.05 -8.31 3.49
C GLY A 234 10.10 -8.76 4.50
N PHE A 235 9.86 -8.45 5.77
CA PHE A 235 10.74 -8.76 6.88
C PHE A 235 9.93 -9.32 8.05
N GLU A 236 10.49 -10.33 8.70
CA GLU A 236 10.13 -10.73 10.07
C GLU A 236 11.19 -10.20 11.04
N PHE A 237 10.97 -10.38 12.35
CA PHE A 237 11.95 -10.01 13.36
C PHE A 237 13.32 -10.64 13.01
N ASP A 238 14.32 -9.79 12.79
CA ASP A 238 15.70 -10.13 12.40
C ASP A 238 15.94 -10.83 11.04
N LYS A 239 14.92 -11.04 10.20
CA LYS A 239 15.10 -11.78 8.94
C LYS A 239 14.32 -11.19 7.77
N ARG A 240 14.99 -11.05 6.63
CA ARG A 240 14.33 -10.79 5.35
C ARG A 240 13.62 -12.04 4.86
N LEU A 241 12.35 -11.90 4.50
CA LEU A 241 11.58 -12.99 3.91
C LEU A 241 12.02 -13.27 2.47
N GLU A 242 11.68 -14.47 2.02
CA GLU A 242 12.01 -14.97 0.69
C GLU A 242 11.58 -14.01 -0.44
N ILE A 243 12.27 -14.16 -1.58
CA ILE A 243 11.95 -13.45 -2.81
C ILE A 243 11.15 -14.41 -3.68
N ARG A 244 10.02 -13.95 -4.22
CA ARG A 244 9.11 -14.72 -5.06
C ARG A 244 8.78 -13.98 -6.35
N LEU A 245 8.45 -14.74 -7.39
CA LEU A 245 7.88 -14.19 -8.61
C LEU A 245 6.49 -13.65 -8.31
N SER A 246 6.17 -12.49 -8.88
CA SER A 246 4.87 -11.87 -8.69
C SER A 246 4.38 -11.18 -9.93
N LEU A 247 3.08 -11.35 -10.20
CA LEU A 247 2.32 -10.52 -11.12
C LEU A 247 2.03 -9.19 -10.44
N MET A 248 2.38 -8.08 -11.08
CA MET A 248 2.19 -6.74 -10.53
C MET A 248 0.75 -6.22 -10.72
N PRO A 249 0.25 -5.31 -9.86
CA PRO A 249 -1.10 -4.75 -9.92
C PRO A 249 -1.50 -4.05 -11.24
N THR A 250 -2.81 -3.83 -11.42
CA THR A 250 -3.50 -3.28 -12.62
C THR A 250 -3.62 -4.26 -13.79
N VAL A 251 -3.97 -5.50 -13.44
CA VAL A 251 -4.32 -6.54 -14.40
C VAL A 251 -5.77 -6.94 -14.18
N GLU A 252 -6.56 -7.01 -15.26
CA GLU A 252 -7.91 -7.57 -15.21
C GLU A 252 -7.84 -9.08 -15.11
N VAL A 253 -8.70 -9.67 -14.28
CA VAL A 253 -8.57 -11.07 -13.88
C VAL A 253 -9.93 -11.76 -13.79
N SER A 254 -9.96 -13.06 -14.11
CA SER A 254 -11.20 -13.85 -14.07
C SER A 254 -11.58 -14.41 -12.70
N LYS A 255 -10.68 -14.37 -11.72
CA LYS A 255 -10.89 -14.90 -10.36
C LYS A 255 -11.00 -13.80 -9.31
N ASP A 256 -11.55 -14.15 -8.14
CA ASP A 256 -11.71 -13.22 -7.01
C ASP A 256 -10.45 -13.10 -6.12
N SER A 257 -9.42 -13.90 -6.41
CA SER A 257 -8.07 -13.82 -5.84
C SER A 257 -7.09 -14.58 -6.74
N ILE A 258 -5.82 -14.18 -6.79
CA ILE A 258 -4.78 -14.86 -7.56
C ILE A 258 -3.58 -15.17 -6.66
N GLY A 259 -2.96 -16.34 -6.84
CA GLY A 259 -1.67 -16.66 -6.24
C GLY A 259 -1.72 -17.19 -4.81
N TYR A 260 -0.55 -17.23 -4.18
CA TYR A 260 -0.36 -17.66 -2.79
C TYR A 260 -0.59 -16.52 -1.78
N PHE A 261 -0.83 -16.89 -0.51
CA PHE A 261 -0.98 -15.98 0.64
C PHE A 261 -2.10 -14.95 0.50
N THR A 262 -3.21 -15.33 -0.15
CA THR A 262 -4.38 -14.47 -0.38
C THR A 262 -5.13 -14.13 0.91
N ASP A 263 -4.95 -14.94 1.95
CA ASP A 263 -5.37 -14.62 3.31
C ASP A 263 -4.62 -13.40 3.89
N LYS A 264 -3.37 -13.17 3.47
CA LYS A 264 -2.54 -12.04 3.91
C LYS A 264 -2.61 -10.83 2.96
N GLY A 265 -3.63 -10.79 2.12
CA GLY A 265 -3.87 -9.72 1.15
C GLY A 265 -3.03 -9.78 -0.12
N TRP A 266 -2.17 -10.79 -0.32
CA TRP A 266 -1.48 -10.97 -1.61
C TRP A 266 -2.46 -11.39 -2.70
N GLY A 267 -2.24 -10.90 -3.91
CA GLY A 267 -3.11 -11.16 -5.05
C GLY A 267 -4.60 -10.87 -4.84
N SER A 268 -4.88 -9.87 -4.00
CA SER A 268 -6.21 -9.32 -3.80
C SER A 268 -6.78 -8.81 -5.11
N VAL A 269 -8.00 -9.25 -5.42
CA VAL A 269 -8.78 -8.74 -6.55
C VAL A 269 -9.94 -7.94 -6.00
N VAL A 270 -10.11 -6.75 -6.55
CA VAL A 270 -11.21 -5.86 -6.20
C VAL A 270 -12.00 -5.51 -7.44
N GLU A 271 -13.30 -5.32 -7.24
CA GLU A 271 -14.17 -4.77 -8.26
C GLU A 271 -14.30 -3.28 -7.99
N ILE A 272 -13.67 -2.47 -8.84
CA ILE A 272 -13.86 -1.02 -8.81
C ILE A 272 -15.00 -0.59 -9.70
#